data_AF-A0A820LD99-F1
#
_entry.id   AF-A0A820LD99-F1
#
_cell.length_a   1.000
_cell.length_b   1.000
_cell.length_c   1.000
_cell.angle_alpha   90.00
_cell.angle_beta   90.00
_cell.angle_gamma   90.00
#
_symmetry.space_group_name_H-M   'P 1'
#
loop_
_entity.id
_entity.type
_entity.pdbx_description
1 polymer ?
#
loop_
_entity_poly.entity_id
_entity_poly.type
_entity_poly.pdbx_seq_one_letter_code
_entity_poly.pdbx_strand_id
1 'polypeptide(L)'
;MGVLRQLAAVNYIDSILLASETTGFSGAMLTEFCQHVYKFAKRELIKKKQRRIRQTTTGNDKPTPVLEIRRNHYTKASYLVRRSVNANDIHQYEIFAETLPKHFQGVPKE
;
A
#
# COMPACT_ATOMS: atom_id res chain seq x y z
N MET A 1 3.12 -2.64 -12.34
CA MET A 1 4.39 -3.05 -11.69
C MET A 1 5.30 -1.90 -11.20
N GLY A 2 5.20 -0.65 -11.69
CA GLY A 2 6.19 0.39 -11.36
C GLY A 2 6.13 1.03 -9.95
N VAL A 3 4.97 1.05 -9.28
CA VAL A 3 4.78 1.86 -8.06
C VAL A 3 5.27 1.16 -6.78
N LEU A 4 5.09 -0.15 -6.66
CA LEU A 4 5.59 -0.93 -5.51
C LEU A 4 7.13 -0.92 -5.44
N ARG A 5 7.81 -0.99 -6.59
CA ARG A 5 9.29 -0.87 -6.66
C ARG A 5 9.77 0.52 -6.24
N GLN A 6 9.01 1.56 -6.57
CA GLN A 6 9.31 2.93 -6.12
C GLN A 6 9.03 3.12 -4.63
N LEU A 7 8.05 2.42 -4.06
CA LEU A 7 7.83 2.37 -2.62
C LEU A 7 9.01 1.69 -1.92
N ALA A 8 9.47 0.54 -2.41
CA ALA A 8 10.60 -0.20 -1.84
C ALA A 8 11.91 0.61 -1.81
N ALA A 9 12.04 1.63 -2.67
CA ALA A 9 13.17 2.56 -2.68
C ALA A 9 13.04 3.71 -1.65
N VAL A 10 11.94 3.77 -0.88
CA VAL A 10 11.76 4.73 0.20
C VAL A 10 12.48 4.21 1.44
N ASN A 11 13.43 4.99 1.94
CA ASN A 11 14.29 4.61 3.07
C ASN A 11 13.53 4.28 4.37
N TYR A 12 12.28 4.76 4.50
CA TYR A 12 11.45 4.53 5.68
C TYR A 12 10.01 4.20 5.28
N ILE A 13 9.70 2.90 5.28
CA ILE A 13 8.35 2.37 5.29
C ILE A 13 8.16 1.67 6.63
N ASP A 14 7.13 2.07 7.37
CA ASP A 14 6.70 1.35 8.57
C ASP A 14 5.89 0.13 8.14
N SER A 15 6.55 -1.03 8.09
CA SER A 15 5.96 -2.30 7.65
C SER A 15 4.89 -2.81 8.62
N ILE A 16 5.05 -2.52 9.92
CA ILE A 16 4.08 -2.92 10.95
C ILE A 16 2.79 -2.11 10.76
N LEU A 17 2.91 -0.79 10.60
CA LEU A 17 1.77 0.07 10.31
C LEU A 17 1.09 -0.33 9.00
N LEU A 18 1.85 -0.56 7.94
CA LEU A 18 1.32 -1.00 6.65
C LEU A 18 0.50 -2.29 6.80
N ALA A 19 1.04 -3.31 7.47
CA ALA A 19 0.32 -4.57 7.69
C ALA A 19 -0.99 -4.38 8.45
N SER A 20 -0.98 -3.53 9.49
CA SER A 20 -2.18 -3.24 10.28
C SER A 20 -3.27 -2.55 9.46
N GLU A 21 -2.91 -1.61 8.58
CA GLU A 21 -3.84 -0.87 7.73
C GLU A 21 -4.39 -1.70 6.55
N THR A 22 -3.67 -2.75 6.11
CA THR A 22 -4.04 -3.56 4.92
C THR A 22 -4.60 -4.94 5.27
N THR A 23 -5.04 -5.17 6.50
CA THR A 23 -5.60 -6.46 6.91
C THR A 23 -6.88 -6.76 6.11
N GLY A 24 -6.93 -7.95 5.50
CA GLY A 24 -8.05 -8.38 4.66
C GLY A 24 -8.11 -7.72 3.28
N PHE A 25 -7.05 -7.03 2.85
CA PHE A 25 -6.97 -6.49 1.50
C PHE A 25 -6.65 -7.61 0.50
N SER A 26 -7.32 -7.59 -0.65
CA SER A 26 -6.89 -8.35 -1.81
C SER A 26 -5.58 -7.75 -2.37
N GLY A 27 -4.88 -8.50 -3.23
CA GLY A 27 -3.68 -7.99 -3.90
C GLY A 27 -3.93 -6.73 -4.73
N ALA A 28 -5.13 -6.60 -5.30
CA ALA A 28 -5.55 -5.41 -6.04
C ALA A 28 -5.70 -4.20 -5.11
N MET A 29 -6.39 -4.38 -3.98
CA MET A 29 -6.56 -3.31 -2.98
C MET A 29 -5.23 -2.87 -2.36
N LEU A 30 -4.34 -3.82 -2.07
CA LEU A 30 -3.00 -3.52 -1.56
C LEU A 30 -2.21 -2.66 -2.56
N THR A 31 -2.34 -2.97 -3.85
CA THR A 31 -1.71 -2.20 -4.92
C THR A 31 -2.29 -0.79 -5.00
N GLU A 32 -3.62 -0.65 -4.99
CA GLU A 32 -4.30 0.65 -5.01
C GLU A 32 -3.93 1.51 -3.78
N PHE A 33 -3.95 0.90 -2.59
CA PHE A 33 -3.54 1.54 -1.35
C PHE A 33 -2.12 2.08 -1.41
N CYS A 34 -1.15 1.25 -1.80
CA CYS A 34 0.24 1.65 -1.96
C CYS A 34 0.40 2.81 -2.97
N GLN A 35 -0.38 2.80 -4.05
CA GLN A 35 -0.39 3.89 -5.03
C GLN A 35 -0.88 5.21 -4.42
N HIS A 36 -1.96 5.17 -3.62
CA HIS A 36 -2.46 6.35 -2.92
C HIS A 36 -1.44 6.89 -1.90
N VAL A 37 -0.85 6.02 -1.07
CA VAL A 37 0.19 6.39 -0.10
C VAL A 37 1.35 7.10 -0.80
N TYR A 38 1.89 6.49 -1.87
CA TYR A 38 2.97 7.09 -2.66
C TYR A 38 2.58 8.44 -3.23
N LYS A 39 1.36 8.57 -3.77
CA LYS A 39 0.85 9.80 -4.36
C LYS A 39 0.77 10.92 -3.32
N PHE A 40 0.30 10.63 -2.11
CA PHE A 40 0.26 11.61 -1.02
C PHE A 40 1.66 12.03 -0.58
N ALA A 41 2.57 11.09 -0.37
CA ALA A 41 3.95 11.37 0.00
C ALA A 41 4.67 12.23 -1.06
N LYS A 42 4.51 11.88 -2.34
CA LYS A 42 5.12 12.61 -3.46
C LYS A 42 4.55 14.03 -3.59
N ARG A 43 3.25 14.22 -3.37
CA ARG A 43 2.63 15.56 -3.32
C ARG A 43 3.21 16.41 -2.19
N GLU A 44 3.41 15.84 -1.01
CA GLU A 44 4.03 16.55 0.12
C GLU A 44 5.48 16.94 -0.20
N LEU A 45 6.25 16.02 -0.78
CA LEU A 45 7.64 16.28 -1.21
C LEU A 45 7.73 17.45 -2.20
N ILE A 46 6.87 17.47 -3.22
CA ILE A 46 6.84 18.56 -4.22
C ILE A 46 6.53 19.90 -3.53
N LYS A 47 5.55 19.94 -2.62
CA LYS A 47 5.22 21.15 -1.84
C LYS A 47 6.39 21.61 -0.98
N LYS A 48 7.12 20.69 -0.31
CA LYS A 48 8.33 21.01 0.47
C LYS A 48 9.42 21.60 -0.41
N LYS A 49 9.68 21.01 -1.59
CA LYS A 49 10.65 21.52 -2.57
C LYS A 49 10.29 22.94 -3.05
N GLN A 50 9.04 23.17 -3.42
CA GLN A 50 8.55 24.49 -3.86
C GLN A 50 8.65 25.55 -2.74
N ARG A 51 8.27 25.19 -1.50
CA ARG A 51 8.40 26.08 -0.35
C ARG A 51 9.86 26.48 -0.09
N ARG A 52 10.80 25.54 -0.23
CA ARG A 52 12.23 25.82 -0.09
C ARG A 52 12.70 26.83 -1.14
N ILE A 53 12.37 26.62 -2.42
CA ILE A 53 12.74 27.53 -3.52
C ILE A 53 12.24 28.96 -3.26
N ARG A 54 11.05 29.11 -2.67
CA ARG A 54 10.49 30.43 -2.30
C ARG A 54 11.15 31.06 -1.07
N GLN A 55 11.81 30.27 -0.23
CA GLN A 55 12.45 30.71 1.02
C GLN A 55 13.98 30.88 0.89
N THR A 56 14.59 30.45 -0.22
CA THR A 56 16.03 30.56 -0.50
C THR A 56 16.46 31.97 -0.92
N THR A 57 16.03 33.00 -0.18
CA THR A 57 16.70 34.31 -0.10
C THR A 57 17.75 34.36 1.02
N THR A 58 17.80 33.35 1.90
CA THR A 58 18.80 33.23 2.96
C THR A 58 19.55 31.91 2.81
N GLY A 59 20.85 32.00 2.51
CA GLY A 59 21.74 30.86 2.28
C GLY A 59 21.71 29.89 3.44
N ASN A 60 21.07 28.74 3.25
CA ASN A 60 20.91 27.76 4.30
C ASN A 60 21.16 26.36 3.74
N ASP A 61 22.19 25.70 4.27
CA ASP A 61 22.62 24.32 4.01
C ASP A 61 21.62 23.28 4.53
N LYS A 62 20.32 23.56 4.42
CA LYS A 62 19.29 22.61 4.83
C LYS A 62 19.36 21.38 3.91
N PRO A 63 19.24 20.18 4.48
CA PRO A 63 19.23 18.95 3.69
C PRO A 63 18.10 18.97 2.66
N THR A 64 18.38 18.46 1.47
CA THR A 64 17.38 18.32 0.41
C THR A 64 16.24 17.45 0.90
N PRO A 65 14.97 17.90 0.76
CA PRO A 65 13.85 17.11 1.23
C PRO A 65 13.82 15.77 0.50
N VAL A 66 13.76 14.69 1.28
CA VAL A 66 13.64 13.31 0.82
C VAL A 66 12.18 12.87 0.85
N LEU A 67 11.86 11.84 0.06
CA LEU A 67 10.52 11.26 0.10
C LEU A 67 10.36 10.47 1.41
N GLU A 68 9.37 10.86 2.20
CA GLU A 68 9.05 10.20 3.46
C GLU A 68 7.60 9.74 3.44
N ILE A 69 7.38 8.51 3.89
CA ILE A 69 6.04 7.97 4.11
C ILE A 69 5.76 8.04 5.62
N ARG A 70 4.61 8.63 5.99
CA ARG A 70 4.20 8.88 7.38
C ARG A 70 2.77 8.39 7.57
N ARG A 71 2.35 8.19 8.83
CA ARG A 71 1.00 7.70 9.20
C ARG A 71 -0.14 8.45 8.50
N ASN A 72 -0.03 9.77 8.38
CA ASN A 72 -1.03 10.59 7.69
C ASN A 72 -1.26 10.22 6.21
N HIS A 73 -0.27 9.66 5.50
CA HIS A 73 -0.41 9.20 4.12
C HIS A 73 -1.23 7.90 4.06
N TYR A 74 -1.01 6.99 5.02
CA TYR A 74 -1.79 5.76 5.17
C TYR A 74 -3.24 6.07 5.49
N THR A 75 -3.51 6.91 6.49
CA THR A 75 -4.88 7.29 6.86
C THR A 75 -5.63 7.93 5.69
N LYS A 76 -4.99 8.83 4.93
CA LYS A 76 -5.60 9.43 3.74
C LYS A 76 -5.84 8.42 2.61
N ALA A 77 -4.95 7.45 2.45
CA ALA A 77 -5.10 6.39 1.46
C ALA A 77 -6.24 5.44 1.84
N SER A 78 -6.39 5.10 3.13
CA SER A 78 -7.42 4.19 3.61
C SER A 78 -8.84 4.67 3.28
N TYR A 79 -9.09 5.98 3.31
CA TYR A 79 -10.39 6.53 2.93
C TYR A 79 -10.74 6.40 1.44
N LEU A 80 -9.75 6.15 0.58
CA LEU A 80 -9.95 6.05 -0.87
C LEU A 80 -10.10 4.60 -1.34
N VAL A 81 -9.55 3.64 -0.59
CA VAL A 81 -9.56 2.24 -0.96
C VAL A 81 -10.86 1.58 -0.52
N ARG A 82 -11.49 0.84 -1.44
CA ARG A 82 -12.72 0.09 -1.18
C ARG A 82 -12.44 -1.40 -1.13
N ARG A 83 -13.18 -2.12 -0.28
CA ARG A 83 -13.14 -3.58 -0.26
C ARG A 83 -13.70 -4.14 -1.56
N SER A 84 -12.87 -4.87 -2.30
CA SER A 84 -13.27 -5.53 -3.55
C SER A 84 -13.87 -6.92 -3.33
N VAL A 85 -13.64 -7.53 -2.16
CA VAL A 85 -14.12 -8.87 -1.80
C VAL A 85 -14.95 -8.75 -0.52
N ASN A 86 -16.13 -9.37 -0.50
CA ASN A 86 -17.02 -9.35 0.66
C ASN A 86 -16.73 -10.56 1.59
N ALA A 87 -17.25 -10.52 2.82
CA ALA A 87 -17.00 -11.56 3.81
C ALA A 87 -17.63 -12.92 3.45
N ASN A 88 -18.78 -12.91 2.77
CA ASN A 88 -19.45 -14.13 2.33
C ASN A 88 -18.60 -14.86 1.28
N ASP A 89 -18.05 -14.14 0.31
CA ASP A 89 -17.17 -14.72 -0.72
C ASP A 89 -15.94 -15.35 -0.07
N ILE A 90 -15.32 -14.66 0.89
CA ILE A 90 -14.18 -15.19 1.66
C ILE A 90 -14.56 -16.52 2.31
N HIS A 91 -15.71 -16.57 3.00
CA HIS A 91 -16.18 -17.78 3.67
C HIS A 91 -16.45 -18.94 2.70
N GLN A 92 -17.06 -18.66 1.54
CA GLN A 92 -17.28 -19.69 0.52
C GLN A 92 -15.95 -20.24 -0.01
N TYR A 93 -14.95 -19.39 -0.22
CA TYR A 93 -13.61 -19.83 -0.63
C TYR A 93 -12.89 -20.63 0.46
N GLU A 94 -13.08 -20.30 1.74
CA GLU A 94 -12.55 -21.09 2.86
C GLU A 94 -13.14 -22.50 2.88
N ILE A 95 -14.47 -22.64 2.81
CA ILE A 95 -15.16 -23.94 2.74
C ILE A 95 -14.69 -24.74 1.52
N PHE A 96 -14.58 -24.08 0.37
CA PHE A 96 -14.12 -24.72 -0.85
C PHE A 96 -12.67 -25.24 -0.71
N ALA A 97 -11.77 -24.45 -0.12
CA ALA A 97 -10.38 -24.86 0.10
C ALA A 97 -10.25 -26.09 1.02
N GLU A 98 -11.14 -26.23 2.02
CA GLU A 98 -11.18 -27.40 2.91
C GLU A 98 -11.77 -28.66 2.27
N THR A 99 -12.70 -28.48 1.32
CA THR A 99 -13.42 -29.58 0.66
C THR A 99 -12.73 -30.08 -0.62
N LEU A 100 -11.89 -29.25 -1.25
CA LEU A 100 -11.15 -29.58 -2.48
C LEU A 100 -10.33 -30.88 -2.38
N PRO A 101 -9.56 -31.13 -1.31
CA PRO A 101 -8.78 -32.37 -1.19
C PRO A 101 -9.64 -33.63 -1.15
N LYS A 102 -10.88 -33.54 -0.64
CA LYS A 102 -11.81 -34.67 -0.51
C LYS A 102 -12.39 -35.10 -1.86
N HIS A 103 -12.53 -34.17 -2.82
CA HIS A 103 -13.03 -34.46 -4.16
C HIS A 103 -11.96 -35.11 -5.07
N PHE A 104 -10.68 -34.75 -4.91
CA PHE A 104 -9.60 -35.30 -5.73
C PHE A 104 -9.05 -36.66 -5.26
N GLN A 105 -9.45 -37.14 -4.07
CA GLN A 105 -9.09 -38.48 -3.58
C GLN A 105 -9.94 -39.61 -4.18
N GLY A 106 -11.01 -39.29 -4.94
CA GLY A 106 -11.88 -40.27 -5.60
C GLY A 106 -11.67 -40.43 -7.11
N VAL A 107 -10.71 -39.70 -7.71
CA VAL A 107 -10.42 -39.82 -9.15
C VAL A 107 -9.40 -40.95 -9.34
N PRO A 108 -9.74 -42.04 -10.05
CA PRO A 108 -8.77 -43.07 -10.39
C PRO A 108 -7.63 -42.43 -11.16
N LYS A 109 -6.39 -42.72 -10.78
CA LYS A 109 -5.24 -42.43 -11.64
C LYS A 109 -5.29 -43.44 -12.79
N GLU A 110 -5.61 -42.95 -13.99
CA GLU A 110 -5.34 -43.69 -15.23
C GLU A 110 -3.84 -43.88 -15.45
#